data_AF-A0AAV0XRA9-F1
#
_entry.id   AF-A0AAV0XRA9-F1
#
_cell.length_a   1.000
_cell.length_b   1.000
_cell.length_c   1.000
_cell.angle_alpha   90.00
_cell.angle_beta   90.00
_cell.angle_gamma   90.00
#
_symmetry.space_group_name_H-M   'P 1'
#
loop_
_entity.id
_entity.type
_entity.pdbx_description
1 polymer ?
#
loop_
_entity_poly.entity_id
_entity_poly.type
_entity_poly.pdbx_seq_one_letter_code
_entity_poly.pdbx_strand_id
1 'polypeptide(L)'
;MTENNATEVWKKTVIKKKRSSHSYLVSQAGFEHVGFNKKGSITPIFLLKNGNSFTNRAIMVPGVGKMLLNNTCSVDSVLSILASSAADSLKFKNAIINKSSSNKTAKFILKMISQNDFKDIYYERLLLVLQIFGDKIKYLVGGLKSIDMTNTAVSMASKLMAHMPSFIRNSNCKNNFCSVKYIETTSTMISLNKFNDEFSIQEELYEYLRESEEKCVYCGHQRISSIHPTTHILVELISLPEDLEASTSTVNIEKSSVTLVRQNFAKPNNIKLCEIEKNLTAISEMYYLRGVINFHGGERRGLRSSTGHYTASAFRSNGKWETYDDMKTTVQSTKQEYDVEFLIYTI
;
A
#
# COMPACT_ATOMS: atom_id res chain seq x y z
N MET A 1 39.69 64.19 21.44
CA MET A 1 39.98 64.87 20.17
C MET A 1 40.07 63.79 19.11
N THR A 2 39.06 63.55 18.24
CA THR A 2 38.76 64.29 16.99
C THR A 2 40.04 64.49 16.16
N GLU A 3 40.14 64.30 14.85
CA GLU A 3 39.26 63.94 13.73
C GLU A 3 40.24 63.85 12.53
N ASN A 4 39.93 63.05 11.52
CA ASN A 4 40.24 63.30 10.09
C ASN A 4 39.54 62.17 9.33
N ASN A 5 38.22 62.25 9.12
CA ASN A 5 37.55 63.01 8.05
C ASN A 5 38.16 62.80 6.66
N ALA A 6 37.73 61.72 6.02
CA ALA A 6 37.47 61.72 4.59
C ALA A 6 36.03 61.24 4.38
N THR A 7 35.11 62.20 4.35
CA THR A 7 33.72 62.02 3.94
C THR A 7 33.63 62.19 2.43
N GLU A 8 33.43 61.09 1.68
CA GLU A 8 32.87 61.20 0.33
C GLU A 8 31.35 61.01 0.38
N VAL A 9 30.66 62.14 0.27
CA VAL A 9 29.21 62.24 0.13
C VAL A 9 28.85 61.96 -1.32
N TRP A 10 28.49 60.71 -1.63
CA TRP A 10 27.76 60.39 -2.86
C TRP A 10 26.27 60.30 -2.55
N LYS A 11 25.54 61.24 -3.16
CA LYS A 11 24.11 61.51 -3.02
C LYS A 11 23.26 60.23 -2.95
N LYS A 12 22.34 60.21 -1.97
CA LYS A 12 21.23 59.26 -1.91
C LYS A 12 20.39 59.37 -3.19
N THR A 13 20.49 58.37 -4.06
CA THR A 13 19.42 58.07 -5.03
C THR A 13 19.43 56.58 -5.35
N VAL A 14 18.34 55.91 -4.98
CA VAL A 14 17.98 54.51 -5.25
C VAL A 14 18.80 53.45 -4.50
N ILE A 15 18.16 52.79 -3.53
CA ILE A 15 18.63 51.53 -2.93
C ILE A 15 18.67 50.47 -4.06
N LYS A 16 19.81 50.28 -4.70
CA LYS A 16 20.05 49.10 -5.55
C LYS A 16 20.22 47.90 -4.62
N LYS A 17 19.24 46.98 -4.65
CA LYS A 17 19.29 45.68 -3.97
C LYS A 17 20.65 45.02 -4.23
N LYS A 18 21.33 44.56 -3.16
CA LYS A 18 22.50 43.67 -3.28
C LYS A 18 22.12 42.48 -4.16
N ARG A 19 22.88 42.23 -5.24
CA ARG A 19 22.67 41.08 -6.12
C ARG A 19 22.87 39.79 -5.34
N SER A 20 21.96 38.83 -5.56
CA SER A 20 22.06 37.45 -5.09
C SER A 20 23.36 36.80 -5.61
N SER A 21 23.99 35.97 -4.77
CA SER A 21 25.20 35.19 -5.09
C SER A 21 25.07 34.27 -6.31
N HIS A 22 23.86 34.10 -6.85
CA HIS A 22 23.62 33.40 -8.12
C HIS A 22 24.06 34.15 -9.38
N SER A 23 24.44 35.43 -9.30
CA SER A 23 24.71 36.25 -10.49
C SER A 23 26.13 36.12 -11.07
N TYR A 24 26.98 35.24 -10.54
CA TYR A 24 28.34 34.99 -11.08
C TYR A 24 28.43 33.81 -12.03
N LEU A 25 27.34 33.05 -12.20
CA LEU A 25 27.29 31.97 -13.19
C LEU A 25 26.77 32.56 -14.50
N VAL A 26 27.69 32.84 -15.42
CA VAL A 26 27.34 33.14 -16.82
C VAL A 26 26.72 31.87 -17.41
N SER A 27 25.51 31.99 -17.96
CA SER A 27 24.86 30.87 -18.65
C SER A 27 25.73 30.41 -19.81
N GLN A 28 26.24 29.18 -19.76
CA GLN A 28 26.93 28.59 -20.90
C GLN A 28 25.89 28.17 -21.94
N ALA A 29 26.03 28.69 -23.16
CA ALA A 29 25.22 28.27 -24.30
C ALA A 29 25.36 26.75 -24.49
N GLY A 30 24.24 26.03 -24.47
CA GLY A 30 24.20 24.55 -24.51
C GLY A 30 23.85 23.86 -23.18
N PHE A 31 23.92 24.56 -22.03
CA PHE A 31 23.48 24.05 -20.72
C PHE A 31 22.11 24.58 -20.29
N GLU A 32 21.46 25.39 -21.14
CA GLU A 32 20.16 26.02 -20.90
C GLU A 32 19.01 25.00 -20.73
N HIS A 33 19.21 23.77 -21.21
CA HIS A 33 18.22 22.69 -21.13
C HIS A 33 18.57 21.60 -20.11
N VAL A 34 19.77 21.66 -19.50
CA VAL A 34 20.21 20.71 -18.49
C VAL A 34 19.84 21.24 -17.12
N GLY A 35 18.63 20.92 -16.68
CA GLY A 35 18.18 21.21 -15.33
C GLY A 35 18.89 20.33 -14.30
N PHE A 36 20.08 20.70 -13.87
CA PHE A 36 20.84 19.98 -12.81
C PHE A 36 20.12 19.93 -11.44
N ASN A 37 19.05 20.72 -11.28
CA ASN A 37 18.15 20.71 -10.12
C ASN A 37 16.84 19.93 -10.35
N LYS A 38 16.67 19.24 -11.48
CA LYS A 38 15.52 18.34 -11.66
C LYS A 38 15.71 17.11 -10.77
N LYS A 39 15.38 17.24 -9.48
CA LYS A 39 14.83 16.12 -8.71
C LYS A 39 13.73 15.55 -9.60
N GLY A 40 13.85 14.28 -10.00
CA GLY A 40 12.87 13.64 -10.89
C GLY A 40 11.47 14.00 -10.43
N SER A 41 10.65 14.56 -11.33
CA SER A 41 9.28 14.94 -11.00
C SER A 41 8.54 13.66 -10.61
N ILE A 42 8.26 13.49 -9.32
CA ILE A 42 7.47 12.36 -8.84
C ILE A 42 6.05 12.54 -9.36
N THR A 43 5.46 11.45 -9.87
CA THR A 43 4.06 11.46 -10.27
C THR A 43 3.19 11.72 -9.03
N PRO A 44 2.40 12.82 -9.01
CA PRO A 44 1.51 13.10 -7.89
C PRO A 44 0.42 12.03 -7.83
N ILE A 45 0.00 11.68 -6.61
CA ILE A 45 -1.08 10.74 -6.36
C ILE A 45 -2.24 11.51 -5.76
N PHE A 46 -3.45 11.24 -6.24
CA PHE A 46 -4.63 11.85 -5.69
C PHE A 46 -4.85 11.44 -4.23
N LEU A 47 -4.98 12.42 -3.33
CA LEU A 47 -5.31 12.18 -1.91
C LEU A 47 -6.82 12.00 -1.76
N LEU A 48 -7.24 10.78 -1.43
CA LEU A 48 -8.62 10.47 -1.11
C LEU A 48 -8.98 11.04 0.27
N LYS A 49 -10.13 11.72 0.36
CA LYS A 49 -10.67 12.18 1.63
C LYS A 49 -11.65 11.16 2.21
N ASN A 50 -11.68 11.12 3.54
CA ASN A 50 -12.52 10.20 4.29
C ASN A 50 -14.00 10.38 3.91
N GLY A 51 -14.69 9.29 3.62
CA GLY A 51 -16.13 9.32 3.31
C GLY A 51 -16.97 9.92 4.43
N ASN A 52 -16.56 9.74 5.70
CA ASN A 52 -17.25 10.21 6.90
C ASN A 52 -17.13 11.72 7.17
N SER A 53 -16.48 12.51 6.31
CA SER A 53 -16.39 13.96 6.54
C SER A 53 -17.76 14.63 6.35
N PHE A 54 -18.18 15.50 7.27
CA PHE A 54 -19.35 16.38 7.12
C PHE A 54 -19.31 17.23 5.83
N THR A 55 -18.13 17.37 5.21
CA THR A 55 -17.95 18.08 3.95
C THR A 55 -18.30 17.25 2.72
N ASN A 56 -18.36 15.91 2.83
CA ASN A 56 -18.68 15.03 1.71
C ASN A 56 -20.20 14.92 1.53
N ARG A 57 -20.67 15.44 0.40
CA ARG A 57 -22.08 15.36 -0.01
C ARG A 57 -22.38 13.95 -0.51
N ALA A 58 -23.62 13.51 -0.32
CA ALA A 58 -24.09 12.26 -0.91
C ALA A 58 -23.88 12.27 -2.43
N ILE A 59 -23.35 11.17 -2.96
CA ILE A 59 -23.07 11.00 -4.38
C ILE A 59 -24.31 10.33 -5.01
N MET A 60 -24.82 10.90 -6.09
CA MET A 60 -25.96 10.34 -6.81
C MET A 60 -25.45 9.32 -7.85
N VAL A 61 -25.93 8.08 -7.76
CA VAL A 61 -25.65 7.02 -8.74
C VAL A 61 -26.94 6.64 -9.46
N PRO A 62 -27.01 6.75 -10.80
CA PRO A 62 -28.17 6.34 -11.57
C PRO A 62 -28.60 4.90 -11.24
N GLY A 63 -29.90 4.69 -11.01
CA GLY A 63 -30.46 3.38 -10.65
C GLY A 63 -30.23 2.92 -9.21
N VAL A 64 -29.28 3.52 -8.47
CA VAL A 64 -29.00 3.16 -7.07
C VAL A 64 -29.53 4.21 -6.10
N GLY A 65 -29.40 5.50 -6.42
CA GLY A 65 -29.84 6.63 -5.60
C GLY A 65 -28.70 7.41 -4.95
N LYS A 66 -29.00 8.17 -3.89
CA LYS A 66 -28.03 9.00 -3.16
C LYS A 66 -27.28 8.16 -2.12
N MET A 67 -25.95 8.18 -2.18
CA MET A 67 -25.10 7.31 -1.37
C MET A 67 -24.10 8.07 -0.51
N LEU A 68 -23.89 7.57 0.71
CA LEU A 68 -22.86 7.98 1.66
C LEU A 68 -21.87 6.82 1.86
N LEU A 69 -20.59 7.14 1.91
CA LEU A 69 -19.53 6.18 2.18
C LEU A 69 -19.00 6.40 3.58
N ASN A 70 -18.98 5.34 4.40
CA ASN A 70 -18.52 5.43 5.78
C ASN A 70 -17.32 4.51 6.03
N ASN A 71 -16.44 4.92 6.95
CA ASN A 71 -15.29 4.14 7.45
C ASN A 71 -14.37 3.67 6.32
N THR A 72 -13.90 4.62 5.51
CA THR A 72 -13.24 4.34 4.25
C THR A 72 -11.72 4.21 4.32
N CYS A 73 -11.13 4.49 5.49
CA CYS A 73 -9.68 4.62 5.67
C CYS A 73 -8.88 3.40 5.22
N SER A 74 -9.41 2.18 5.39
CA SER A 74 -8.74 0.96 4.93
C SER A 74 -8.72 0.83 3.39
N VAL A 75 -9.83 1.18 2.72
CA VAL A 75 -9.86 1.26 1.24
C VAL A 75 -8.89 2.31 0.74
N ASP A 76 -8.98 3.49 1.32
CA ASP A 76 -8.24 4.65 0.84
C ASP A 76 -6.73 4.43 1.01
N SER A 77 -6.31 3.86 2.14
CA SER A 77 -4.91 3.52 2.40
C SER A 77 -4.37 2.49 1.41
N VAL A 78 -5.09 1.39 1.17
CA VAL A 78 -4.65 0.37 0.20
C VAL A 78 -4.55 0.98 -1.20
N LEU A 79 -5.57 1.72 -1.63
CA LEU A 79 -5.57 2.36 -2.96
C LEU A 79 -4.46 3.39 -3.12
N SER A 80 -4.16 4.19 -2.08
CA SER A 80 -3.05 5.15 -2.09
C SER A 80 -1.69 4.49 -2.28
N ILE A 81 -1.42 3.36 -1.60
CA ILE A 81 -0.14 2.65 -1.81
C ILE A 81 -0.10 1.98 -3.17
N LEU A 82 -1.20 1.37 -3.65
CA LEU A 82 -1.25 0.77 -4.99
C LEU A 82 -1.05 1.82 -6.10
N ALA A 83 -1.65 3.01 -5.95
CA ALA A 83 -1.43 4.13 -6.86
C ALA A 83 0.01 4.64 -6.82
N SER A 84 0.58 4.80 -5.62
CA SER A 84 2.00 5.17 -5.47
C SER A 84 2.93 4.12 -6.10
N SER A 85 2.59 2.84 -5.93
CA SER A 85 3.33 1.72 -6.52
C SER A 85 3.28 1.75 -8.05
N ALA A 86 2.11 2.02 -8.64
CA ALA A 86 1.95 2.15 -10.09
C ALA A 86 2.60 3.43 -10.65
N ALA A 87 2.72 4.48 -9.86
CA ALA A 87 3.46 5.67 -10.23
C ALA A 87 4.97 5.45 -10.30
N ASP A 88 5.50 4.57 -9.42
CA ASP A 88 6.94 4.43 -9.20
C ASP A 88 7.55 3.12 -9.74
N SER A 89 6.74 2.14 -10.15
CA SER A 89 7.17 0.92 -10.86
C SER A 89 6.53 0.82 -12.24
N LEU A 90 7.35 0.90 -13.29
CA LEU A 90 6.89 0.78 -14.68
C LEU A 90 6.32 -0.61 -14.98
N LYS A 91 6.98 -1.67 -14.51
CA LYS A 91 6.53 -3.06 -14.71
C LYS A 91 5.17 -3.28 -14.02
N PHE A 92 4.99 -2.81 -12.78
CA PHE A 92 3.71 -2.88 -12.09
C PHE A 92 2.64 -2.03 -12.79
N LYS A 93 2.97 -0.80 -13.20
CA LYS A 93 2.09 0.08 -13.98
C LYS A 93 1.57 -0.60 -15.24
N ASN A 94 2.45 -1.25 -16.01
CA ASN A 94 2.08 -1.94 -17.23
C ASN A 94 1.13 -3.12 -16.95
N ALA A 95 1.35 -3.86 -15.86
CA ALA A 95 0.41 -4.89 -15.43
C ALA A 95 -0.97 -4.31 -15.07
N ILE A 96 -1.01 -3.17 -14.38
CA ILE A 96 -2.26 -2.46 -14.07
C ILE A 96 -2.95 -1.97 -15.35
N ILE A 97 -2.22 -1.40 -16.31
CA ILE A 97 -2.75 -0.98 -17.62
C ILE A 97 -3.40 -2.15 -18.34
N ASN A 98 -2.70 -3.29 -18.42
CA ASN A 98 -3.19 -4.50 -19.08
C ASN A 98 -4.46 -5.08 -18.43
N LYS A 99 -4.71 -4.78 -17.15
CA LYS A 99 -5.90 -5.23 -16.42
C LYS A 99 -7.01 -4.17 -16.34
N SER A 100 -6.74 -2.93 -16.72
CA SER A 100 -7.66 -1.79 -16.49
C SER A 100 -8.98 -1.88 -17.25
N SER A 101 -9.04 -2.62 -18.36
CA SER A 101 -10.27 -2.82 -19.14
C SER A 101 -11.27 -3.73 -18.43
N SER A 102 -10.80 -4.70 -17.64
CA SER A 102 -11.64 -5.72 -16.99
C SER A 102 -11.68 -5.61 -15.46
N ASN A 103 -10.78 -4.83 -14.84
CA ASN A 103 -10.66 -4.72 -13.40
C ASN A 103 -10.86 -3.26 -12.95
N LYS A 104 -11.93 -3.01 -12.16
CA LYS A 104 -12.25 -1.67 -11.66
C LYS A 104 -11.20 -1.10 -10.70
N THR A 105 -10.55 -1.93 -9.89
CA THR A 105 -9.43 -1.50 -9.03
C THR A 105 -8.29 -0.98 -9.89
N ALA A 106 -7.90 -1.72 -10.93
CA ALA A 106 -6.83 -1.31 -11.85
C ALA A 106 -7.17 0.00 -12.57
N LYS A 107 -8.41 0.14 -13.08
CA LYS A 107 -8.90 1.38 -13.69
C LYS A 107 -8.81 2.55 -12.71
N PHE A 108 -9.22 2.34 -11.46
CA PHE A 108 -9.21 3.37 -10.43
C PHE A 108 -7.80 3.79 -10.03
N ILE A 109 -6.86 2.84 -9.89
CA ILE A 109 -5.44 3.11 -9.64
C ILE A 109 -4.87 4.05 -10.71
N LEU A 110 -5.12 3.76 -12.00
CA LEU A 110 -4.65 4.61 -13.09
C LEU A 110 -5.28 6.01 -13.07
N LYS A 111 -6.53 6.09 -12.62
CA LYS A 111 -7.23 7.36 -12.47
C LYS A 111 -6.60 8.23 -11.38
N MET A 112 -6.24 7.64 -10.24
CA MET A 112 -5.57 8.34 -9.14
C MET A 112 -4.21 8.94 -9.51
N ILE A 113 -3.53 8.40 -10.52
CA ILE A 113 -2.21 8.90 -10.97
C ILE A 113 -2.28 9.83 -12.19
N SER A 114 -3.42 9.91 -12.87
CA SER A 114 -3.55 10.62 -14.16
C SER A 114 -4.55 11.77 -14.17
N GLN A 115 -5.52 11.78 -13.25
CA GLN A 115 -6.63 12.74 -13.29
C GLN A 115 -6.63 13.68 -12.09
N ASN A 116 -7.07 14.92 -12.34
CA ASN A 116 -7.29 15.96 -11.33
C ASN A 116 -8.78 16.27 -11.11
N ASP A 117 -9.71 15.57 -11.78
CA ASP A 117 -11.15 15.79 -11.55
C ASP A 117 -11.60 15.06 -10.28
N PHE A 118 -11.77 15.86 -9.23
CA PHE A 118 -12.25 15.39 -7.93
C PHE A 118 -13.58 14.65 -8.04
N LYS A 119 -14.58 15.19 -8.75
CA LYS A 119 -15.94 14.61 -8.77
C LYS A 119 -15.93 13.22 -9.39
N ASP A 120 -15.21 13.09 -10.49
CA ASP A 120 -15.10 11.86 -11.25
C ASP A 120 -14.33 10.76 -10.47
N ILE A 121 -13.30 11.14 -9.71
CA ILE A 121 -12.59 10.21 -8.81
C ILE A 121 -13.52 9.69 -7.70
N TYR A 122 -14.27 10.56 -7.01
CA TYR A 122 -15.18 10.09 -5.96
C TYR A 122 -16.33 9.24 -6.51
N TYR A 123 -16.80 9.52 -7.73
CA TYR A 123 -17.81 8.70 -8.39
C TYR A 123 -17.28 7.30 -8.74
N GLU A 124 -16.12 7.18 -9.38
CA GLU A 124 -15.53 5.86 -9.69
C GLU A 124 -15.15 5.08 -8.41
N ARG A 125 -14.70 5.78 -7.37
CA ARG A 125 -14.47 5.18 -6.05
C ARG A 125 -15.74 4.54 -5.51
N LEU A 126 -16.87 5.23 -5.60
CA LEU A 126 -18.16 4.68 -5.19
C LEU A 126 -18.56 3.46 -6.02
N LEU A 127 -18.35 3.48 -7.34
CA LEU A 127 -18.62 2.33 -8.21
C LEU A 127 -17.75 1.11 -7.89
N LEU A 128 -16.49 1.34 -7.51
CA LEU A 128 -15.58 0.30 -7.03
C LEU A 128 -16.08 -0.29 -5.70
N VAL A 129 -16.41 0.56 -4.73
CA VAL A 129 -16.92 0.14 -3.42
C VAL A 129 -18.23 -0.63 -3.55
N LEU A 130 -19.15 -0.19 -4.40
CA LEU A 130 -20.42 -0.87 -4.67
C LEU A 130 -20.23 -2.30 -5.18
N GLN A 131 -19.18 -2.56 -5.97
CA GLN A 131 -18.87 -3.92 -6.42
C GLN A 131 -18.42 -4.82 -5.26
N ILE A 132 -17.76 -4.26 -4.25
CA ILE A 132 -17.14 -5.02 -3.16
C ILE A 132 -18.07 -5.16 -1.95
N PHE A 133 -18.91 -4.16 -1.72
CA PHE A 133 -19.74 -4.01 -0.51
C PHE A 133 -21.21 -3.75 -0.84
N GLY A 134 -21.66 -4.10 -2.04
CA GLY A 134 -23.06 -3.90 -2.47
C GLY A 134 -24.07 -4.64 -1.59
N ASP A 135 -23.65 -5.73 -0.95
CA ASP A 135 -24.40 -6.50 0.04
C ASP A 135 -24.57 -5.78 1.39
N LYS A 136 -23.74 -4.77 1.68
CA LYS A 136 -23.74 -4.01 2.95
C LYS A 136 -24.47 -2.67 2.88
N ILE A 137 -25.26 -2.43 1.84
CA ILE A 137 -26.02 -1.18 1.69
C ILE A 137 -27.10 -1.09 2.77
N LYS A 138 -27.06 -0.01 3.55
CA LYS A 138 -28.08 0.34 4.54
C LYS A 138 -28.94 1.50 4.04
N TYR A 139 -30.24 1.41 4.29
CA TYR A 139 -31.18 2.49 3.98
C TYR A 139 -31.25 3.46 5.16
N LEU A 140 -31.15 4.75 4.85
CA LEU A 140 -31.25 5.86 5.80
C LEU A 140 -32.50 6.69 5.50
N VAL A 141 -32.86 7.56 6.45
CA VAL A 141 -33.99 8.48 6.31
C VAL A 141 -33.78 9.42 5.11
N GLY A 142 -34.87 9.79 4.43
CA GLY A 142 -34.84 10.74 3.32
C GLY A 142 -34.34 10.16 1.99
N GLY A 143 -34.42 8.84 1.81
CA GLY A 143 -33.99 8.15 0.58
C GLY A 143 -32.47 8.09 0.40
N LEU A 144 -31.72 8.39 1.46
CA LEU A 144 -30.28 8.21 1.50
C LEU A 144 -29.94 6.74 1.72
N LYS A 145 -28.81 6.30 1.16
CA LYS A 145 -28.22 4.99 1.39
C LYS A 145 -26.81 5.17 1.92
N SER A 146 -26.34 4.25 2.75
CA SER A 146 -24.95 4.24 3.21
C SER A 146 -24.31 2.88 3.03
N ILE A 147 -22.98 2.89 2.85
CA ILE A 147 -22.16 1.68 2.88
C ILE A 147 -21.13 1.87 3.98
N ASP A 148 -21.11 0.92 4.92
CA ASP A 148 -20.07 0.84 5.94
C ASP A 148 -18.95 -0.09 5.46
N MET A 149 -17.76 0.50 5.26
CA MET A 149 -16.60 -0.17 4.69
C MET A 149 -15.62 -0.66 5.75
N THR A 150 -16.03 -0.68 7.03
CA THR A 150 -15.20 -1.17 8.14
C THR A 150 -14.65 -2.56 7.82
N ASN A 151 -13.32 -2.63 7.71
CA ASN A 151 -12.58 -3.84 7.38
C ASN A 151 -11.10 -3.65 7.72
N THR A 152 -10.37 -4.73 7.97
CA THR A 152 -8.91 -4.67 8.13
C THR A 152 -8.23 -4.34 6.80
N ALA A 153 -7.02 -3.77 6.85
CA ALA A 153 -6.22 -3.46 5.65
C ALA A 153 -6.01 -4.70 4.77
N VAL A 154 -5.75 -5.84 5.40
CA VAL A 154 -5.53 -7.14 4.75
C VAL A 154 -6.77 -7.63 4.02
N SER A 155 -7.91 -7.70 4.71
CA SER A 155 -9.17 -8.12 4.10
C SER A 155 -9.57 -7.17 2.96
N MET A 156 -9.23 -5.89 3.09
CA MET A 156 -9.45 -4.92 2.03
C MET A 156 -8.54 -5.15 0.82
N ALA A 157 -7.25 -5.37 1.03
CA ALA A 157 -6.30 -5.69 -0.03
C ALA A 157 -6.69 -6.96 -0.77
N SER A 158 -7.10 -8.02 -0.06
CA SER A 158 -7.62 -9.26 -0.66
C SER A 158 -8.81 -9.02 -1.60
N LYS A 159 -9.74 -8.14 -1.22
CA LYS A 159 -10.91 -7.80 -2.04
C LYS A 159 -10.53 -6.96 -3.26
N LEU A 160 -9.67 -5.95 -3.07
CA LEU A 160 -9.24 -5.05 -4.15
C LEU A 160 -8.36 -5.75 -5.19
N MET A 161 -7.54 -6.71 -4.75
CA MET A 161 -6.53 -7.41 -5.56
C MET A 161 -6.93 -8.85 -5.91
N ALA A 162 -8.21 -9.23 -5.73
CA ALA A 162 -8.69 -10.60 -5.97
C ALA A 162 -8.37 -11.16 -7.37
N HIS A 163 -8.32 -10.28 -8.38
CA HIS A 163 -7.99 -10.65 -9.77
C HIS A 163 -6.61 -10.13 -10.23
N MET A 164 -5.75 -9.77 -9.27
CA MET A 164 -4.37 -9.34 -9.48
C MET A 164 -3.52 -9.94 -8.35
N PRO A 165 -3.29 -11.27 -8.35
CA PRO A 165 -2.62 -11.94 -7.24
C PRO A 165 -1.13 -11.59 -7.16
N SER A 166 -0.56 -11.65 -5.96
CA SER A 166 0.89 -11.55 -5.75
C SER A 166 1.62 -12.83 -6.15
N PHE A 167 0.97 -13.98 -6.02
CA PHE A 167 1.61 -15.28 -6.21
C PHE A 167 0.75 -16.23 -7.03
N ILE A 168 1.41 -17.03 -7.87
CA ILE A 168 0.82 -18.12 -8.63
C ILE A 168 1.54 -19.42 -8.22
N ARG A 169 0.78 -20.38 -7.73
CA ARG A 169 1.25 -21.72 -7.37
C ARG A 169 0.85 -22.70 -8.46
N ASN A 170 1.84 -23.29 -9.08
CA ASN A 170 1.67 -24.35 -10.08
C ASN A 170 2.01 -25.67 -9.43
N SER A 171 1.14 -26.65 -9.62
CA SER A 171 1.26 -27.95 -8.99
C SER A 171 1.02 -29.07 -10.00
N ASN A 172 1.96 -30.01 -10.09
CA ASN A 172 1.93 -31.10 -11.08
C ASN A 172 2.06 -32.46 -10.39
N CYS A 173 1.12 -33.36 -10.68
CA CYS A 173 1.19 -34.74 -10.20
C CYS A 173 2.17 -35.56 -11.04
N LYS A 174 3.04 -36.34 -10.38
CA LYS A 174 3.96 -37.27 -11.07
C LYS A 174 3.21 -38.42 -11.77
N ASN A 175 1.96 -38.70 -11.41
CA ASN A 175 1.14 -39.70 -12.09
C ASN A 175 0.49 -39.15 -13.36
N ASN A 176 0.89 -39.69 -14.52
CA ASN A 176 0.35 -39.30 -15.83
C ASN A 176 -1.12 -39.65 -16.02
N PHE A 177 -1.66 -40.59 -15.24
CA PHE A 177 -3.06 -41.01 -15.30
C PHE A 177 -3.93 -40.31 -14.25
N CYS A 178 -3.39 -39.32 -13.53
CA CYS A 178 -4.17 -38.54 -12.59
C CYS A 178 -5.23 -37.71 -13.34
N SER A 179 -6.49 -37.80 -12.91
CA SER A 179 -7.61 -37.01 -13.48
C SER A 179 -7.37 -35.50 -13.38
N VAL A 180 -6.63 -35.07 -12.36
CA VAL A 180 -6.25 -33.67 -12.16
C VAL A 180 -4.73 -33.59 -12.12
N LYS A 181 -4.07 -33.70 -13.27
CA LYS A 181 -2.60 -33.68 -13.34
C LYS A 181 -2.03 -32.32 -12.93
N TYR A 182 -2.53 -31.25 -13.52
CA TYR A 182 -2.11 -29.87 -13.27
C TYR A 182 -3.14 -29.10 -12.44
N ILE A 183 -2.66 -28.33 -11.47
CA ILE A 183 -3.47 -27.41 -10.66
C ILE A 183 -2.73 -26.09 -10.57
N GLU A 184 -3.45 -25.01 -10.86
CA GLU A 184 -2.98 -23.65 -10.64
C GLU A 184 -3.84 -23.00 -9.56
N THR A 185 -3.20 -22.42 -8.54
CA THR A 185 -3.86 -21.62 -7.52
C THR A 185 -3.16 -20.29 -7.37
N THR A 186 -3.88 -19.29 -6.88
CA THR A 186 -3.34 -17.93 -6.72
C THR A 186 -3.49 -17.47 -5.29
N SER A 187 -2.52 -16.70 -4.79
CA SER A 187 -2.63 -16.00 -3.52
C SER A 187 -2.43 -14.50 -3.72
N THR A 188 -3.26 -13.70 -3.05
CA THR A 188 -3.13 -12.24 -3.07
C THR A 188 -1.95 -11.76 -2.24
N MET A 189 -1.54 -12.49 -1.20
CA MET A 189 -0.48 -12.08 -0.27
C MET A 189 0.14 -13.26 0.48
N ILE A 190 1.20 -12.98 1.23
CA ILE A 190 1.73 -13.85 2.29
C ILE A 190 1.46 -13.21 3.65
N SER A 191 1.31 -14.06 4.68
CA SER A 191 1.15 -13.62 6.07
C SER A 191 2.36 -14.08 6.86
N LEU A 192 3.08 -13.14 7.45
CA LEU A 192 4.30 -13.40 8.23
C LEU A 192 4.00 -13.25 9.72
N ASN A 193 4.40 -14.25 10.49
CA ASN A 193 4.23 -14.24 11.93
C ASN A 193 5.53 -13.80 12.61
N LYS A 194 5.50 -12.65 13.28
CA LYS A 194 6.57 -12.16 14.15
C LYS A 194 6.45 -12.85 15.50
N PHE A 195 7.44 -13.69 15.82
CA PHE A 195 7.62 -14.32 17.13
C PHE A 195 8.77 -13.61 17.85
N ASN A 196 8.61 -13.29 19.14
CA ASN A 196 9.64 -12.67 19.99
C ASN A 196 10.30 -11.42 19.40
N ASP A 197 9.52 -10.59 18.69
CA ASP A 197 9.99 -9.37 18.05
C ASP A 197 11.06 -9.50 16.96
N GLU A 198 11.36 -10.71 16.51
CA GLU A 198 12.29 -10.98 15.41
C GLU A 198 11.56 -11.61 14.21
N PHE A 199 11.79 -11.08 13.00
CA PHE A 199 11.42 -11.74 11.75
C PHE A 199 12.25 -11.16 10.60
N SER A 200 12.63 -12.03 9.66
CA SER A 200 13.26 -11.64 8.40
C SER A 200 12.27 -11.86 7.26
N ILE A 201 11.79 -10.77 6.65
CA ILE A 201 10.84 -10.82 5.53
C ILE A 201 11.43 -11.62 4.38
N GLN A 202 12.72 -11.43 4.12
CA GLN A 202 13.45 -12.13 3.07
C GLN A 202 13.53 -13.64 3.29
N GLU A 203 13.82 -14.10 4.51
CA GLU A 203 13.93 -15.54 4.82
C GLU A 203 12.57 -16.23 4.73
N GLU A 204 11.53 -15.61 5.30
CA GLU A 204 10.17 -16.11 5.21
C GLU A 204 9.66 -16.17 3.77
N LEU A 205 10.01 -15.18 2.95
CA LEU A 205 9.71 -15.20 1.52
C LEU A 205 10.43 -16.34 0.81
N TYR A 206 11.69 -16.62 1.13
CA TYR A 206 12.42 -17.74 0.53
C TYR A 206 11.81 -19.09 0.91
N GLU A 207 11.48 -19.32 2.18
CA GLU A 207 10.82 -20.54 2.60
C GLU A 207 9.43 -20.68 1.97
N TYR A 208 8.68 -19.60 1.84
CA TYR A 208 7.38 -19.62 1.15
C TYR A 208 7.49 -19.98 -0.33
N LEU A 209 8.53 -19.52 -1.02
CA LEU A 209 8.76 -19.79 -2.44
C LEU A 209 9.42 -21.16 -2.72
N ARG A 210 9.87 -21.85 -1.67
CA ARG A 210 10.54 -23.15 -1.78
C ARG A 210 9.61 -24.19 -2.42
N GLU A 211 10.17 -24.97 -3.35
CA GLU A 211 9.44 -26.08 -3.95
C GLU A 211 9.04 -27.09 -2.85
N SER A 212 7.79 -27.55 -2.90
CA SER A 212 7.25 -28.48 -1.93
C SER A 212 6.69 -29.72 -2.62
N GLU A 213 6.82 -30.86 -1.95
CA GLU A 213 6.27 -32.13 -2.39
C GLU A 213 5.14 -32.57 -1.44
N GLU A 214 3.96 -32.82 -2.00
CA GLU A 214 2.78 -33.25 -1.25
C GLU A 214 2.15 -34.50 -1.89
N LYS A 215 1.29 -35.20 -1.15
CA LYS A 215 0.50 -36.30 -1.73
C LYS A 215 -0.69 -35.74 -2.49
N CYS A 216 -0.86 -36.18 -3.73
CA CYS A 216 -2.00 -35.79 -4.55
C CYS A 216 -3.30 -36.35 -3.97
N VAL A 217 -4.23 -35.46 -3.63
CA VAL A 217 -5.54 -35.82 -3.05
C VAL A 217 -6.40 -36.70 -3.97
N TYR A 218 -6.14 -36.67 -5.29
CA TYR A 218 -6.93 -37.38 -6.30
C TYR A 218 -6.44 -38.80 -6.62
N CYS A 219 -5.14 -39.09 -6.44
CA CYS A 219 -4.58 -40.39 -6.82
C CYS A 219 -3.49 -40.94 -5.88
N GLY A 220 -3.22 -40.25 -4.77
CA GLY A 220 -2.23 -40.65 -3.74
C GLY A 220 -0.76 -40.49 -4.13
N HIS A 221 -0.45 -40.26 -5.42
CA HIS A 221 0.93 -40.10 -5.90
C HIS A 221 1.52 -38.75 -5.54
N GLN A 222 2.85 -38.65 -5.60
CA GLN A 222 3.55 -37.42 -5.30
C GLN A 222 3.19 -36.29 -6.29
N ARG A 223 3.09 -35.07 -5.75
CA ARG A 223 2.76 -33.85 -6.45
C ARG A 223 3.79 -32.78 -6.06
N ILE A 224 4.44 -32.22 -7.06
CA ILE A 224 5.41 -31.13 -6.88
C ILE A 224 4.66 -29.82 -7.05
N SER A 225 4.90 -28.88 -6.13
CA SER A 225 4.33 -27.54 -6.16
C SER A 225 5.42 -26.47 -6.11
N SER A 226 5.34 -25.52 -7.04
CA SER A 226 6.24 -24.37 -7.15
C SER A 226 5.44 -23.07 -7.09
N ILE A 227 5.92 -22.07 -6.34
CA ILE A 227 5.25 -20.77 -6.19
C ILE A 227 6.09 -19.68 -6.84
N HIS A 228 5.46 -18.82 -7.64
CA HIS A 228 6.12 -17.73 -8.34
C HIS A 228 5.43 -16.39 -8.00
N PRO A 229 6.19 -15.35 -7.64
CA PRO A 229 5.65 -14.00 -7.47
C PRO A 229 5.28 -13.38 -8.83
N THR A 230 4.37 -12.41 -8.83
CA THR A 230 3.94 -11.66 -10.02
C THR A 230 4.68 -10.32 -10.14
N THR A 231 4.00 -9.22 -10.45
CA THR A 231 4.62 -7.88 -10.50
C THR A 231 4.70 -7.20 -9.14
N HIS A 232 4.11 -7.80 -8.11
CA HIS A 232 4.03 -7.25 -6.78
C HIS A 232 3.96 -8.36 -5.72
N ILE A 233 4.40 -8.02 -4.51
CA ILE A 233 4.34 -8.88 -3.33
C ILE A 233 3.64 -8.09 -2.23
N LEU A 234 2.53 -8.63 -1.76
CA LEU A 234 1.80 -8.13 -0.61
C LEU A 234 2.15 -8.98 0.61
N VAL A 235 2.47 -8.31 1.72
CA VAL A 235 2.88 -8.96 2.97
C VAL A 235 1.99 -8.45 4.10
N GLU A 236 1.26 -9.35 4.74
CA GLU A 236 0.62 -9.12 6.02
C GLU A 236 1.61 -9.42 7.14
N LEU A 237 1.78 -8.49 8.07
CA LEU A 237 2.61 -8.69 9.27
C LEU A 237 1.71 -9.01 10.45
N ILE A 238 1.94 -10.10 11.17
CA ILE A 238 1.17 -10.55 12.35
C ILE A 238 2.12 -10.72 13.53
N SER A 239 2.00 -9.92 14.60
CA SER A 239 2.76 -10.16 15.83
C SER A 239 1.97 -11.03 16.80
N LEU A 240 2.47 -12.22 17.09
CA LEU A 240 1.82 -13.14 18.01
C LEU A 240 2.30 -12.89 19.44
N PRO A 241 1.42 -12.94 20.46
CA PRO A 241 1.85 -12.85 21.85
C PRO A 241 2.60 -14.12 22.27
N GLU A 242 3.62 -13.97 23.14
CA GLU A 242 4.37 -15.11 23.72
C GLU A 242 3.42 -16.12 24.41
N ASP A 243 2.40 -15.62 25.12
CA ASP A 243 1.41 -16.44 25.83
C ASP A 243 0.39 -17.14 24.91
N LEU A 244 0.50 -17.01 23.58
CA LEU A 244 -0.38 -17.71 22.65
C LEU A 244 -0.21 -19.23 22.76
N GLU A 245 1.00 -19.71 23.09
CA GLU A 245 1.29 -21.13 23.40
C GLU A 245 0.41 -21.67 24.52
N ALA A 246 0.04 -20.83 25.50
CA ALA A 246 -0.79 -21.25 26.63
C ALA A 246 -2.30 -21.29 26.31
N SER A 247 -2.76 -20.54 25.30
CA SER A 247 -4.19 -20.42 24.96
C SER A 247 -4.65 -21.32 23.82
N THR A 248 -3.75 -21.72 22.92
CA THR A 248 -4.03 -22.80 21.98
C THR A 248 -3.65 -24.11 22.68
N SER A 249 -4.59 -25.04 22.89
CA SER A 249 -4.37 -26.36 23.50
C SER A 249 -3.42 -27.29 22.72
N THR A 250 -2.57 -26.73 21.88
CA THR A 250 -1.56 -27.37 21.07
C THR A 250 -0.20 -27.28 21.78
N VAL A 251 0.28 -28.42 22.26
CA VAL A 251 1.54 -28.61 23.03
C VAL A 251 2.81 -28.30 22.20
N ASN A 252 2.67 -27.75 20.99
CA ASN A 252 3.77 -27.31 20.13
C ASN A 252 3.20 -26.36 19.06
N ILE A 253 3.31 -25.05 19.26
CA ILE A 253 2.97 -24.08 18.22
C ILE A 253 3.89 -24.24 17.00
N GLU A 254 5.13 -24.69 17.20
CA GLU A 254 6.10 -24.99 16.12
C GLU A 254 5.64 -26.08 15.14
N LYS A 255 4.79 -27.03 15.57
CA LYS A 255 4.27 -28.13 14.71
C LYS A 255 2.82 -27.94 14.28
N SER A 256 2.11 -26.97 14.87
CA SER A 256 0.75 -26.64 14.50
C SER A 256 0.81 -25.70 13.31
N SER A 257 0.01 -25.91 12.26
CA SER A 257 0.06 -25.00 11.11
C SER A 257 -0.42 -23.62 11.56
N VAL A 258 0.50 -22.72 11.87
CA VAL A 258 0.27 -21.33 12.31
C VAL A 258 -0.60 -20.55 11.30
N THR A 259 -0.74 -21.09 10.08
CA THR A 259 -1.76 -20.74 9.08
C THR A 259 -3.22 -20.83 9.57
N LEU A 260 -3.50 -21.47 10.72
CA LEU A 260 -4.81 -21.51 11.38
C LEU A 260 -5.01 -20.40 12.43
N VAL A 261 -3.95 -19.71 12.86
CA VAL A 261 -4.09 -18.45 13.63
C VAL A 261 -4.44 -17.33 12.65
N ARG A 262 -5.47 -17.55 11.83
CA ARG A 262 -6.05 -16.54 10.97
C ARG A 262 -6.86 -15.59 11.84
N GLN A 263 -6.26 -14.43 12.03
CA GLN A 263 -6.91 -13.11 12.09
C GLN A 263 -7.25 -12.48 13.43
N ASN A 264 -7.14 -13.16 14.57
CA ASN A 264 -7.66 -12.57 15.80
C ASN A 264 -6.69 -12.55 16.99
N PHE A 265 -5.38 -12.61 16.82
CA PHE A 265 -4.46 -12.23 17.90
C PHE A 265 -3.29 -11.49 17.27
N ALA A 266 -3.21 -10.18 17.49
CA ALA A 266 -2.04 -9.43 17.05
C ALA A 266 -1.70 -8.30 18.03
N LYS A 267 -0.50 -8.37 18.61
CA LYS A 267 0.11 -7.19 19.25
C LYS A 267 0.45 -6.15 18.15
N PRO A 268 0.60 -4.86 18.51
CA PRO A 268 1.06 -3.85 17.55
C PRO A 268 2.46 -4.20 17.00
N ASN A 269 2.65 -4.04 15.71
CA ASN A 269 3.95 -4.14 15.04
C ASN A 269 4.61 -2.77 14.98
N ASN A 270 5.10 -2.28 16.12
CA ASN A 270 5.78 -0.99 16.17
C ASN A 270 7.14 -1.11 15.45
N ILE A 271 7.21 -0.51 14.24
CA ILE A 271 8.40 -0.57 13.40
C ILE A 271 8.72 0.84 12.91
N LYS A 272 10.00 1.24 12.96
CA LYS A 272 10.42 2.47 12.29
C LYS A 272 10.50 2.22 10.79
N LEU A 273 9.92 3.12 10.01
CA LEU A 273 9.91 2.98 8.55
C LEU A 273 11.30 2.85 7.93
N CYS A 274 12.35 3.40 8.56
CA CYS A 274 13.73 3.26 8.11
C CYS A 274 14.31 1.84 8.33
N GLU A 275 13.80 1.08 9.29
CA GLU A 275 14.27 -0.26 9.65
C GLU A 275 13.64 -1.35 8.76
N ILE A 276 12.52 -1.06 8.09
CA ILE A 276 11.88 -2.01 7.17
C ILE A 276 12.79 -2.32 5.99
N GLU A 277 12.95 -3.60 5.67
CA GLU A 277 13.71 -4.05 4.51
C GLU A 277 13.16 -3.43 3.21
N LYS A 278 14.04 -2.72 2.47
CA LYS A 278 13.64 -1.90 1.32
C LYS A 278 13.59 -2.69 0.01
N ASN A 279 14.32 -3.80 -0.06
CA ASN A 279 14.44 -4.62 -1.25
C ASN A 279 14.27 -6.08 -0.86
N LEU A 280 13.49 -6.84 -1.61
CA LEU A 280 13.38 -8.28 -1.49
C LEU A 280 13.86 -8.92 -2.79
N THR A 281 14.62 -9.99 -2.68
CA THR A 281 14.98 -10.84 -3.82
C THR A 281 14.05 -12.03 -3.82
N ALA A 282 13.34 -12.25 -4.92
CA ALA A 282 12.46 -13.40 -5.09
C ALA A 282 12.83 -14.12 -6.38
N ILE A 283 13.34 -15.35 -6.26
CA ILE A 283 13.90 -16.14 -7.36
C ILE A 283 15.10 -15.40 -8.00
N SER A 284 14.87 -14.64 -9.06
CA SER A 284 15.89 -13.88 -9.80
C SER A 284 15.54 -12.42 -10.03
N GLU A 285 14.46 -11.93 -9.41
CA GLU A 285 13.97 -10.56 -9.55
C GLU A 285 14.04 -9.83 -8.22
N MET A 286 14.31 -8.53 -8.28
CA MET A 286 14.35 -7.64 -7.14
C MET A 286 13.03 -6.87 -7.03
N TYR A 287 12.45 -6.86 -5.84
CA TYR A 287 11.22 -6.15 -5.51
C TYR A 287 11.53 -5.04 -4.52
N TYR A 288 11.03 -3.84 -4.80
CA TYR A 288 11.29 -2.64 -4.02
C TYR A 288 10.08 -2.31 -3.15
N LEU A 289 10.31 -1.98 -1.88
CA LEU A 289 9.28 -1.50 -0.97
C LEU A 289 8.66 -0.21 -1.55
N ARG A 290 7.34 -0.23 -1.76
CA ARG A 290 6.59 0.94 -2.24
C ARG A 290 5.80 1.62 -1.15
N GLY A 291 5.48 0.90 -0.09
CA GLY A 291 4.85 1.51 1.06
C GLY A 291 4.29 0.51 2.04
N VAL A 292 3.71 1.08 3.08
CA VAL A 292 3.18 0.37 4.23
C VAL A 292 1.81 0.94 4.59
N ILE A 293 0.98 0.10 5.20
CA ILE A 293 -0.27 0.53 5.81
C ILE A 293 -0.09 0.50 7.32
N ASN A 294 -0.29 1.66 7.91
CA ASN A 294 -0.19 1.88 9.35
C ASN A 294 -1.58 1.85 9.96
N PHE A 295 -1.68 1.27 11.14
CA PHE A 295 -2.89 1.32 11.95
C PHE A 295 -2.71 2.28 13.13
N HIS A 296 -3.75 3.05 13.42
CA HIS A 296 -3.85 3.94 14.57
C HIS A 296 -5.09 3.55 15.35
N GLY A 297 -4.91 2.92 16.50
CA GLY A 297 -6.01 2.58 17.40
C GLY A 297 -5.56 2.53 18.85
N GLY A 298 -6.49 2.21 19.74
CA GLY A 298 -6.19 2.02 21.17
C GLY A 298 -5.31 0.79 21.43
N GLU A 299 -4.95 0.56 22.70
CA GLU A 299 -4.18 -0.61 23.11
C GLU A 299 -4.81 -1.91 22.60
N ARG A 300 -4.04 -2.68 21.83
CA ARG A 300 -4.44 -4.01 21.34
C ARG A 300 -3.97 -5.08 22.33
N ARG A 301 -4.91 -5.59 23.12
CA ARG A 301 -4.71 -6.74 24.02
C ARG A 301 -5.56 -7.94 23.57
N GLY A 302 -5.40 -8.37 22.32
CA GLY A 302 -6.18 -9.49 21.78
C GLY A 302 -6.44 -9.40 20.28
N LEU A 303 -7.73 -9.50 19.90
CA LEU A 303 -8.14 -9.61 18.49
C LEU A 303 -7.86 -8.35 17.67
N ARG A 304 -7.49 -8.54 16.39
CA ARG A 304 -7.33 -7.43 15.46
C ARG A 304 -8.64 -6.66 15.39
N SER A 305 -8.59 -5.42 15.83
CA SER A 305 -9.72 -4.50 15.72
C SER A 305 -9.74 -3.88 14.33
N SER A 306 -10.83 -4.07 13.59
CA SER A 306 -11.13 -3.25 12.41
C SER A 306 -11.52 -1.82 12.77
N THR A 307 -11.74 -1.54 14.07
CA THR A 307 -12.10 -0.23 14.60
C THR A 307 -10.83 0.52 14.97
N GLY A 308 -10.53 1.56 14.19
CA GLY A 308 -9.37 2.43 14.30
C GLY A 308 -9.26 3.29 13.04
N HIS A 309 -8.08 3.87 12.82
CA HIS A 309 -7.78 4.65 11.64
C HIS A 309 -6.60 4.05 10.87
N TYR A 310 -6.74 3.93 9.56
CA TYR A 310 -5.69 3.43 8.69
C TYR A 310 -5.07 4.60 7.90
N THR A 311 -3.74 4.64 7.85
CA THR A 311 -3.03 5.55 6.96
C THR A 311 -2.03 4.79 6.09
N ALA A 312 -1.69 5.38 4.96
CA ALA A 312 -0.74 4.81 4.01
C ALA A 312 0.55 5.64 4.01
N SER A 313 1.70 5.01 4.21
CA SER A 313 3.01 5.66 4.04
C SER A 313 3.70 5.05 2.82
N ALA A 314 3.88 5.83 1.75
CA ALA A 314 4.52 5.39 0.52
C ALA A 314 6.00 5.78 0.51
N PHE A 315 6.88 4.83 0.18
CA PHE A 315 8.29 5.09 -0.07
C PHE A 315 8.48 5.38 -1.55
N ARG A 316 8.65 6.67 -1.88
CA ARG A 316 8.67 7.14 -3.25
C ARG A 316 10.02 6.88 -3.92
N SER A 317 10.01 6.82 -5.25
CA SER A 317 11.20 6.66 -6.12
C SER A 317 12.33 7.66 -5.86
N ASN A 318 12.05 8.82 -5.25
CA ASN A 318 13.06 9.80 -4.85
C ASN A 318 13.69 9.53 -3.45
N GLY A 319 13.40 8.38 -2.84
CA GLY A 319 13.89 7.97 -1.52
C GLY A 319 13.20 8.67 -0.34
N LYS A 320 12.04 9.31 -0.55
CA LYS A 320 11.29 10.00 0.51
C LYS A 320 9.98 9.29 0.83
N TRP A 321 9.57 9.43 2.08
CA TRP A 321 8.26 8.95 2.53
C TRP A 321 7.17 10.02 2.38
N GLU A 322 6.03 9.60 1.87
CA GLU A 322 4.78 10.37 1.77
C GLU A 322 3.66 9.66 2.52
N THR A 323 3.00 10.35 3.44
CA THR A 323 1.85 9.81 4.18
C THR A 323 0.54 10.34 3.62
N TYR A 324 -0.32 9.41 3.25
CA TYR A 324 -1.69 9.57 2.81
C TYR A 324 -2.61 9.27 3.99
N ASP A 325 -3.21 10.33 4.52
CA ASP A 325 -4.16 10.30 5.63
C ASP A 325 -5.45 10.99 5.15
N ASP A 326 -6.54 10.22 5.13
CA ASP A 326 -7.83 10.65 4.59
C ASP A 326 -8.50 11.76 5.42
N MET A 327 -7.98 12.02 6.63
CA MET A 327 -8.39 13.10 7.51
C MET A 327 -7.62 14.41 7.24
N LYS A 328 -6.57 14.39 6.42
CA LYS A 328 -5.75 15.56 6.07
C LYS A 328 -6.14 16.16 4.73
N THR A 329 -5.77 17.42 4.54
CA THR A 329 -6.00 18.15 3.27
C THR A 329 -4.87 17.97 2.27
N THR A 330 -3.67 17.62 2.73
CA THR A 330 -2.46 17.48 1.92
C THR A 330 -1.65 16.26 2.37
N VAL A 331 -0.93 15.66 1.42
CA VAL A 331 0.06 14.61 1.69
C VAL A 331 1.14 15.15 2.63
N GLN A 332 1.52 14.37 3.62
CA GLN A 332 2.50 14.76 4.64
C GLN A 332 3.83 14.06 4.43
N SER A 333 4.92 14.66 4.91
CA SER A 333 6.21 13.96 5.02
C SER A 333 6.27 13.15 6.30
N THR A 334 6.80 11.93 6.21
CA THR A 334 6.75 10.96 7.31
C THR A 334 8.01 11.01 8.18
N LYS A 335 7.86 10.88 9.50
CA LYS A 335 9.00 10.94 10.46
C LYS A 335 8.88 9.99 11.68
N GLN A 336 8.01 8.99 11.66
CA GLN A 336 7.64 8.27 12.88
C GLN A 336 7.75 6.74 12.79
N GLU A 337 7.74 6.14 13.96
CA GLU A 337 7.42 4.74 14.24
C GLU A 337 5.91 4.53 14.13
N TYR A 338 5.49 3.42 13.55
CA TYR A 338 4.08 3.10 13.32
C TYR A 338 3.79 1.64 13.67
N ASP A 339 2.54 1.34 14.05
CA ASP A 339 2.01 -0.02 14.02
C ASP A 339 1.75 -0.41 12.55
N VAL A 340 2.65 -1.21 11.99
CA VAL A 340 2.61 -1.61 10.58
C VAL A 340 1.89 -2.94 10.40
N GLU A 341 0.79 -2.96 9.65
CA GLU A 341 0.04 -4.20 9.40
C GLU A 341 0.32 -4.84 8.05
N PHE A 342 0.73 -4.03 7.08
CA PHE A 342 0.77 -4.45 5.69
C PHE A 342 1.89 -3.75 4.93
N LEU A 343 2.62 -4.50 4.11
CA LEU A 343 3.68 -4.00 3.24
C LEU A 343 3.36 -4.32 1.78
N ILE A 344 3.77 -3.42 0.90
CA ILE A 344 3.65 -3.61 -0.55
C ILE A 344 5.02 -3.43 -1.19
N TYR A 345 5.45 -4.46 -1.91
CA TYR A 345 6.63 -4.44 -2.75
C TYR A 345 6.24 -4.61 -4.22
N THR A 346 6.98 -3.97 -5.12
CA THR A 346 6.82 -4.18 -6.56
C THR A 346 8.16 -4.31 -7.24
N ILE A 347 8.16 -5.02 -8.36
CA ILE A 347 9.32 -5.17 -9.24
C ILE A 347 9.78 -3.86 -9.88
#